data_AF-E0UPQ7-F1
#
_entry.id   AF-E0UPQ7-F1
#
_cell.length_a   1.000
_cell.length_b   1.000
_cell.length_c   1.000
_cell.angle_alpha   90.00
_cell.angle_beta   90.00
_cell.angle_gamma   90.00
#
_symmetry.space_group_name_H-M   'P 1'
#
loop_
_entity.id
_entity.type
_entity.pdbx_description
1 polymer ?
#
loop_
_entity_poly.entity_id
_entity_poly.type
_entity_poly.pdbx_seq_one_letter_code
_entity_poly.pdbx_strand_id
1 'polypeptide(L)'
;MLKKLFNKQVKKLQDCKQEKEILTKVAKMDIYDMHNYLKDGNTCEIGIDAIIKKILQKDTKENRRFVEIYDAKYKVGKCFDLILNILEYNNITKKTLSLIDDFLFLYSDLIREYDEKYEDKYQEKLKNALFFRRKDFE
;
A
#
# COMPACT_ATOMS: atom_id res chain seq x y z
N MET A 1 18.72 3.21 36.90
CA MET A 1 18.01 2.35 35.93
C MET A 1 16.57 2.79 35.65
N LEU A 2 15.82 3.34 36.63
CA LEU A 2 14.44 3.82 36.47
C LEU A 2 14.25 4.91 35.39
N LYS A 3 15.16 5.89 35.27
CA LYS A 3 15.10 6.93 34.21
C LYS A 3 15.14 6.37 32.78
N LYS A 4 15.91 5.29 32.52
CA LYS A 4 15.96 4.64 31.19
C LYS A 4 14.68 3.86 30.88
N LEU A 5 14.01 3.31 31.90
CA LEU A 5 12.74 2.60 31.75
C LEU A 5 11.58 3.58 31.48
N PHE A 6 11.53 4.70 32.19
CA PHE A 6 10.55 5.77 31.94
C PHE A 6 10.69 6.37 30.54
N ASN A 7 11.91 6.69 30.08
CA ASN A 7 12.11 7.21 28.72
C ASN A 7 11.72 6.22 27.62
N LYS A 8 11.90 4.91 27.83
CA LYS A 8 11.45 3.88 26.87
C LYS A 8 9.91 3.81 26.80
N GLN A 9 9.22 3.93 27.93
CA GLN A 9 7.75 3.91 27.96
C GLN A 9 7.15 5.15 27.30
N VAL A 10 7.71 6.34 27.57
CA VAL A 10 7.26 7.60 26.93
C VAL A 10 7.45 7.57 25.42
N LYS A 11 8.62 7.11 24.94
CA LYS A 11 8.88 6.96 23.50
C LYS A 11 7.91 5.98 22.84
N LYS A 12 7.67 4.81 23.47
CA LYS A 12 6.72 3.80 22.96
C LYS A 12 5.28 4.33 22.88
N LEU A 13 4.85 5.16 23.83
CA LEU A 13 3.54 5.81 23.80
C LEU A 13 3.44 6.86 22.69
N GLN A 14 4.51 7.63 22.46
CA GLN A 14 4.57 8.63 21.39
C GLN A 14 4.56 7.97 20.00
N ASP A 15 5.36 6.93 19.80
CA ASP A 15 5.41 6.15 18.55
C ASP A 15 4.03 5.52 18.25
N CYS A 16 3.36 4.97 19.27
CA CYS A 16 2.00 4.41 19.16
C CYS A 16 0.95 5.47 18.81
N LYS A 17 1.06 6.68 19.38
CA LYS A 17 0.17 7.80 19.06
C LYS A 17 0.32 8.23 17.60
N GLN A 18 1.56 8.35 17.14
CA GLN A 18 1.88 8.71 15.76
C GLN A 18 1.41 7.64 14.76
N GLU A 19 1.60 6.36 15.09
CA GLU A 19 1.07 5.24 14.30
C GLU A 19 -0.45 5.34 14.17
N LYS A 20 -1.18 5.52 15.27
CA LYS A 20 -2.65 5.63 15.26
C LYS A 20 -3.14 6.81 14.42
N GLU A 21 -2.44 7.95 14.47
CA GLU A 21 -2.74 9.12 13.66
C GLU A 21 -2.55 8.83 12.17
N ILE A 22 -1.45 8.18 11.78
CA ILE A 22 -1.19 7.77 10.39
C ILE A 22 -2.27 6.80 9.89
N LEU A 23 -2.58 5.76 10.67
CA LEU A 23 -3.61 4.77 10.31
C LEU A 23 -4.98 5.43 10.13
N THR A 24 -5.35 6.35 11.02
CA THR A 24 -6.61 7.08 10.94
C THR A 24 -6.67 8.00 9.72
N LYS A 25 -5.54 8.64 9.37
CA LYS A 25 -5.42 9.48 8.17
C LYS A 25 -5.61 8.64 6.91
N VAL A 26 -4.84 7.56 6.77
CA VAL A 26 -4.88 6.66 5.60
C VAL A 26 -6.26 6.01 5.44
N ALA A 27 -6.91 5.63 6.53
CA ALA A 27 -8.24 5.02 6.50
C ALA A 27 -9.29 5.91 5.79
N LYS A 28 -9.12 7.23 5.80
CA LYS A 28 -10.04 8.21 5.19
C LYS A 28 -9.65 8.65 3.78
N MET A 29 -8.45 8.31 3.32
CA MET A 29 -7.95 8.73 2.02
C MET A 29 -8.71 8.07 0.88
N ASP A 30 -8.99 8.84 -0.17
CA ASP A 30 -9.31 8.28 -1.48
C ASP A 30 -8.03 7.90 -2.25
N ILE A 31 -8.18 7.46 -3.50
CA ILE A 31 -7.05 7.01 -4.30
C ILE A 31 -6.07 8.15 -4.64
N TYR A 32 -6.57 9.38 -4.83
CA TYR A 32 -5.76 10.54 -5.16
C TYR A 32 -4.97 11.01 -3.93
N ASP A 33 -5.63 11.03 -2.77
CA ASP A 33 -5.00 11.32 -1.49
C ASP A 33 -3.86 10.36 -1.19
N MET A 34 -4.02 9.06 -1.49
CA MET A 34 -2.95 8.06 -1.32
C MET A 34 -1.76 8.33 -2.25
N HIS A 35 -2.01 8.65 -3.53
CA HIS A 35 -0.95 9.03 -4.46
C HIS A 35 -0.20 10.28 -3.99
N ASN A 36 -0.93 11.29 -3.49
CA ASN A 36 -0.33 12.50 -2.96
C ASN A 36 0.45 12.23 -1.66
N TYR A 37 -0.08 11.35 -0.80
CA TYR A 37 0.59 10.95 0.42
C TYR A 37 1.95 10.29 0.16
N LEU A 38 2.10 9.54 -0.93
CA LEU A 38 3.39 8.99 -1.36
C LEU A 38 4.32 10.07 -1.94
N LYS A 39 3.80 11.15 -2.53
CA LYS A 39 4.64 12.23 -3.06
C LYS A 39 5.18 13.15 -1.96
N ASP A 40 4.44 13.30 -0.87
CA ASP A 40 4.90 14.00 0.31
C ASP A 40 6.08 13.23 0.91
N GLY A 41 7.31 13.74 0.81
CA GLY A 41 8.55 13.09 1.25
C GLY A 41 8.65 12.72 2.75
N ASN A 42 7.54 12.82 3.49
CA ASN A 42 7.34 12.33 4.85
C ASN A 42 6.64 10.95 4.90
N THR A 43 6.49 10.26 3.76
CA THR A 43 5.93 8.91 3.73
C THR A 43 6.82 7.95 4.52
N CYS A 44 6.24 7.29 5.52
CA CYS A 44 6.92 6.27 6.33
C CYS A 44 6.39 4.86 6.01
N GLU A 45 7.15 3.84 6.40
CA GLU A 45 6.83 2.42 6.21
C GLU A 45 5.41 2.06 6.71
N ILE A 46 5.03 2.58 7.88
CA ILE A 46 3.69 2.35 8.48
C ILE A 46 2.59 2.88 7.56
N GLY A 47 2.79 4.06 6.96
CA GLY A 47 1.84 4.67 6.05
C GLY A 47 1.70 3.88 4.75
N ILE A 48 2.81 3.40 4.19
CA ILE A 48 2.84 2.55 2.99
C ILE A 48 2.09 1.24 3.26
N ASP A 49 2.42 0.54 4.35
CA ASP A 49 1.75 -0.70 4.75
C ASP A 49 0.24 -0.48 4.95
N ALA A 50 -0.14 0.66 5.54
CA ALA A 50 -1.54 1.00 5.78
C ALA A 50 -2.31 1.23 4.48
N ILE A 51 -1.69 1.85 3.46
CA ILE A 51 -2.29 2.03 2.14
C ILE A 51 -2.59 0.68 1.51
N ILE A 52 -1.59 -0.22 1.45
CA ILE A 52 -1.78 -1.53 0.83
C ILE A 52 -2.85 -2.33 1.58
N LYS A 53 -2.83 -2.32 2.91
CA LYS A 53 -3.86 -2.99 3.73
C LYS A 53 -5.26 -2.46 3.47
N LYS A 54 -5.43 -1.14 3.31
CA LYS A 54 -6.74 -0.54 2.97
C LYS A 54 -7.24 -1.03 1.62
N ILE A 55 -6.35 -1.22 0.63
CA ILE A 55 -6.70 -1.75 -0.68
C ILE A 55 -7.13 -3.23 -0.59
N LEU A 56 -6.40 -4.03 0.20
CA LEU A 56 -6.69 -5.46 0.40
C LEU A 56 -8.00 -5.71 1.18
N GLN A 57 -8.32 -4.81 2.10
CA GLN A 57 -9.46 -4.99 3.01
C GLN A 57 -10.80 -4.88 2.26
N LYS A 58 -11.70 -5.82 2.54
CA LYS A 58 -13.11 -5.69 2.12
C LYS A 58 -13.81 -4.73 3.05
N ASP A 59 -14.50 -3.73 2.51
CA ASP A 59 -15.48 -2.98 3.27
C ASP A 59 -16.66 -3.91 3.57
N THR A 60 -16.91 -4.17 4.85
CA THR A 60 -17.99 -5.06 5.29
C THR A 60 -19.36 -4.42 5.19
N LYS A 61 -19.44 -3.08 5.24
CA LYS A 61 -20.69 -2.33 5.14
C LYS A 61 -21.16 -2.27 3.69
N GLU A 62 -20.24 -1.97 2.77
CA GLU A 62 -20.56 -1.90 1.34
C GLU A 62 -20.43 -3.26 0.65
N ASN A 63 -19.85 -4.25 1.33
CA ASN A 63 -19.51 -5.58 0.79
C ASN A 63 -18.66 -5.51 -0.48
N ARG A 64 -17.78 -4.50 -0.57
CA ARG A 64 -16.94 -4.23 -1.74
C ARG A 64 -15.50 -4.02 -1.35
N ARG A 65 -14.59 -4.25 -2.29
CA ARG A 65 -13.18 -3.87 -2.13
C ARG A 65 -12.92 -2.45 -2.64
N PHE A 66 -11.70 -1.97 -2.44
CA PHE A 66 -11.30 -0.64 -2.88
C PHE A 66 -11.49 -0.42 -4.39
N VAL A 67 -11.13 -1.44 -5.19
CA VAL A 67 -11.43 -1.54 -6.62
C VAL A 67 -12.01 -2.91 -6.99
N GLU A 68 -12.90 -2.94 -7.98
CA GLU A 68 -13.55 -4.15 -8.52
C GLU A 68 -13.71 -4.05 -10.05
N ILE A 69 -14.05 -5.17 -10.70
CA ILE A 69 -14.17 -5.29 -12.18
C ILE A 69 -15.10 -4.26 -12.83
N TYR A 70 -16.17 -3.85 -12.14
CA TYR A 70 -17.16 -2.91 -12.67
C TYR A 70 -16.79 -1.44 -12.41
N ASP A 71 -15.70 -1.16 -11.70
CA ASP A 71 -15.26 0.20 -11.48
C ASP A 71 -14.71 0.83 -12.78
N ALA A 72 -14.74 2.16 -12.83
CA ALA A 72 -14.24 2.89 -13.99
C ALA A 72 -12.75 2.58 -14.27
N LYS A 73 -12.40 2.47 -15.57
CA LYS A 73 -11.02 2.20 -16.04
C LYS A 73 -9.96 3.00 -15.28
N TYR A 74 -10.20 4.31 -15.14
CA TYR A 74 -9.23 5.21 -14.51
C TYR A 74 -8.99 4.85 -13.04
N LYS A 75 -10.00 4.41 -12.31
CA LYS A 75 -9.91 4.08 -10.89
C LYS A 75 -9.10 2.80 -10.68
N VAL A 76 -9.36 1.77 -11.49
CA VAL A 76 -8.62 0.51 -11.46
C VAL A 76 -7.15 0.74 -11.85
N GLY A 77 -6.89 1.43 -12.97
CA GLY A 77 -5.53 1.76 -13.41
C GLY A 77 -4.77 2.57 -12.37
N LYS A 78 -5.41 3.58 -11.76
CA LYS A 78 -4.79 4.36 -10.66
C LYS A 78 -4.46 3.52 -9.43
N CYS A 79 -5.19 2.43 -9.18
CA CYS A 79 -4.87 1.53 -8.08
C CYS A 79 -3.61 0.73 -8.39
N PHE A 80 -3.43 0.30 -9.63
CA PHE A 80 -2.23 -0.42 -10.05
C PHE A 80 -1.01 0.50 -10.12
N ASP A 81 -1.17 1.72 -10.65
CA ASP A 81 -0.17 2.78 -10.57
C ASP A 81 0.28 3.04 -9.13
N LEU A 82 -0.65 3.01 -8.17
CA LEU A 82 -0.33 3.25 -6.76
C LEU A 82 0.62 2.18 -6.22
N ILE A 83 0.39 0.90 -6.55
CA ILE A 83 1.27 -0.19 -6.12
C ILE A 83 2.64 -0.10 -6.81
N LEU A 84 2.69 0.28 -8.09
CA LEU A 84 3.96 0.53 -8.79
C LEU A 84 4.74 1.67 -8.12
N ASN A 85 4.08 2.79 -7.82
CA ASN A 85 4.71 3.92 -7.12
C ASN A 85 5.23 3.53 -5.73
N ILE A 86 4.51 2.64 -5.03
CA ILE A 86 4.99 2.08 -3.76
C ILE A 86 6.28 1.30 -3.99
N LEU A 87 6.37 0.46 -5.02
CA LEU A 87 7.56 -0.35 -5.32
C LEU A 87 8.80 0.48 -5.66
N GLU A 88 8.63 1.71 -6.12
CA GLU A 88 9.70 2.67 -6.37
C GLU A 88 10.21 3.39 -5.10
N TYR A 89 9.50 3.26 -3.97
CA TYR A 89 9.84 3.97 -2.75
C TYR A 89 11.02 3.31 -2.01
N ASN A 90 11.98 4.12 -1.54
CA ASN A 90 13.17 3.61 -0.84
C ASN A 90 12.87 2.94 0.51
N ASN A 91 11.78 3.34 1.17
CA ASN A 91 11.40 2.88 2.52
C ASN A 91 10.45 1.67 2.47
N ILE A 92 10.76 0.67 1.66
CA ILE A 92 9.99 -0.58 1.61
C ILE A 92 10.61 -1.56 2.60
N THR A 93 9.77 -2.40 3.21
CA THR A 93 10.22 -3.49 4.09
C THR A 93 9.84 -4.85 3.51
N LYS A 94 10.43 -5.94 4.04
CA LYS A 94 9.99 -7.31 3.70
C LYS A 94 8.49 -7.53 3.94
N LYS A 95 7.94 -6.86 4.97
CA LYS A 95 6.50 -6.90 5.27
C LYS A 95 5.68 -6.20 4.17
N THR A 96 6.14 -5.05 3.71
CA THR A 96 5.52 -4.33 2.59
C THR A 96 5.50 -5.20 1.33
N LEU A 97 6.60 -5.89 1.01
CA LEU A 97 6.66 -6.82 -0.12
C LEU A 97 5.64 -7.97 0.02
N SER A 98 5.51 -8.54 1.22
CA SER A 98 4.51 -9.59 1.49
C SER A 98 3.08 -9.08 1.28
N LEU A 99 2.77 -7.83 1.65
CA LEU A 99 1.46 -7.24 1.38
C LEU A 99 1.21 -7.03 -0.12
N ILE A 100 2.26 -6.77 -0.89
CA ILE A 100 2.16 -6.65 -2.36
C ILE A 100 1.95 -8.03 -3.00
N ASP A 101 2.52 -9.10 -2.45
CA ASP A 101 2.21 -10.47 -2.88
C ASP A 101 0.72 -10.79 -2.66
N ASP A 102 0.19 -10.47 -1.48
CA ASP A 102 -1.24 -10.62 -1.19
C ASP A 102 -2.10 -9.83 -2.18
N PHE A 103 -1.65 -8.63 -2.56
CA PHE A 103 -2.32 -7.80 -3.57
C PHE A 103 -2.32 -8.48 -4.94
N LEU A 104 -1.18 -8.95 -5.41
CA LEU A 104 -1.06 -9.61 -6.71
C LEU A 104 -1.87 -10.91 -6.77
N PHE A 105 -1.94 -11.65 -5.66
CA PHE A 105 -2.78 -12.83 -5.56
C PHE A 105 -4.26 -12.46 -5.65
N LEU A 106 -4.71 -11.55 -4.79
CA LEU A 106 -6.12 -11.14 -4.67
C LEU A 106 -6.66 -10.48 -5.94
N TYR A 107 -5.84 -9.68 -6.62
CA TYR A 107 -6.22 -8.90 -7.80
C TYR A 107 -5.78 -9.53 -9.12
N SER A 108 -5.26 -10.76 -9.12
CA SER A 108 -4.72 -11.42 -10.31
C SER A 108 -5.70 -11.45 -11.49
N ASP A 109 -6.96 -11.84 -11.26
CA ASP A 109 -8.00 -11.85 -12.29
C ASP A 109 -8.34 -10.44 -12.77
N LEU A 110 -8.49 -9.47 -11.86
CA LEU A 110 -8.77 -8.08 -12.21
C LEU A 110 -7.64 -7.47 -13.06
N ILE A 111 -6.39 -7.74 -12.71
CA ILE A 111 -5.21 -7.27 -13.45
C ILE A 111 -5.20 -7.89 -14.85
N ARG A 112 -5.43 -9.21 -14.96
CA ARG A 112 -5.47 -9.90 -16.26
C ARG A 112 -6.54 -9.30 -17.16
N GLU A 113 -7.77 -9.18 -16.67
CA GLU A 113 -8.88 -8.63 -17.45
C GLU A 113 -8.66 -7.17 -17.84
N TYR A 114 -8.03 -6.38 -16.95
CA TYR A 114 -7.66 -5.01 -17.28
C TYR A 114 -6.63 -4.96 -18.41
N ASP A 115 -5.59 -5.79 -18.34
CA ASP A 115 -4.54 -5.86 -19.35
C ASP A 115 -5.05 -6.36 -20.70
N GLU A 116 -5.93 -7.38 -20.71
CA GLU A 116 -6.57 -7.87 -21.93
C GLU A 116 -7.45 -6.81 -22.59
N LYS A 117 -8.14 -6.00 -21.79
CA LYS A 117 -9.06 -4.99 -22.30
C LYS A 117 -8.38 -3.70 -22.76
N TYR A 118 -7.24 -3.35 -22.15
CA TYR A 118 -6.63 -2.02 -22.32
C TYR A 118 -5.17 -2.04 -22.75
N GLU A 119 -4.54 -3.21 -22.92
CA GLU A 119 -3.16 -3.39 -23.38
C GLU A 119 -2.08 -2.70 -22.51
N ASP A 120 -2.41 -2.37 -21.25
CA ASP A 120 -1.56 -1.58 -20.36
C ASP A 120 -0.43 -2.40 -19.68
N LYS A 121 -0.48 -3.74 -19.73
CA LYS A 121 0.54 -4.69 -19.24
C LYS A 121 0.95 -4.54 -17.77
N TYR A 122 0.02 -4.22 -16.87
CA TYR A 122 0.27 -4.11 -15.44
C TYR A 122 0.79 -5.40 -14.81
N GLN A 123 0.34 -6.58 -15.27
CA GLN A 123 0.81 -7.85 -14.72
C GLN A 123 2.33 -8.00 -14.85
N GLU A 124 2.87 -7.66 -16.02
CA GLU A 124 4.30 -7.70 -16.30
C GLU A 124 5.04 -6.60 -15.50
N LYS A 125 4.54 -5.35 -15.57
CA LYS A 125 5.13 -4.20 -14.86
C LYS A 125 5.27 -4.46 -13.36
N LEU A 126 4.20 -4.93 -12.72
CA LEU A 126 4.18 -5.21 -11.28
C LEU A 126 5.12 -6.35 -10.90
N LYS A 127 5.13 -7.45 -11.66
CA LYS A 127 6.03 -8.58 -11.41
C LYS A 127 7.49 -8.17 -11.54
N ASN A 128 7.83 -7.40 -12.58
CA ASN A 128 9.18 -6.92 -12.80
C ASN A 128 9.62 -5.96 -11.69
N ALA A 129 8.80 -4.97 -11.35
CA ALA A 129 9.09 -4.03 -10.26
C ALA A 129 9.30 -4.76 -8.92
N LEU A 130 8.43 -5.74 -8.61
CA LEU A 130 8.56 -6.54 -7.39
C LEU A 130 9.83 -7.40 -7.38
N PHE A 131 10.19 -8.01 -8.51
CA PHE A 131 11.40 -8.81 -8.65
C PHE A 131 12.66 -7.98 -8.39
N PHE A 132 12.78 -6.81 -9.02
CA PHE A 132 13.93 -5.92 -8.79
C PHE A 132 13.99 -5.47 -7.35
N ARG A 133 12.85 -5.09 -6.76
CA ARG A 133 12.82 -4.61 -5.38
C ARG A 133 13.22 -5.66 -4.36
N ARG A 134 12.95 -6.94 -4.62
CA ARG A 134 13.36 -8.05 -3.74
C ARG A 134 14.87 -8.24 -3.67
N LYS A 135 15.59 -7.96 -4.77
CA LYS A 135 17.06 -8.07 -4.81
C LYS A 135 17.74 -7.11 -3.84
N ASP A 136 17.06 -6.04 -3.44
CA ASP A 136 17.58 -5.12 -2.43
C ASP A 136 17.60 -5.72 -1.01
N PHE A 137 17.00 -6.90 -0.80
CA PHE A 137 16.90 -7.58 0.50
C PHE A 137 17.64 -8.93 0.57
N GLU A 138 18.34 -9.30 -0.52
CA GLU A 138 19.21 -10.47 -0.64
C GLU A 138 20.67 -10.09 -0.35
#